data_AF-A0A955VHB3-F1
#
_entry.id   AF-A0A955VHB3-F1
#
_cell.length_a   1.000
_cell.length_b   1.000
_cell.length_c   1.000
_cell.angle_alpha   90.00
_cell.angle_beta   90.00
_cell.angle_gamma   90.00
#
_symmetry.space_group_name_H-M   'P 1'
#
loop_
_entity.id
_entity.type
_entity.pdbx_description
1 polymer ?
#
loop_
_entity_poly.entity_id
_entity_poly.type
_entity_poly.pdbx_seq_one_letter_code
_entity_poly.pdbx_strand_id
1 'polypeptide(L)'
;MEIRNLYDAVQKRRELERKKSSPGLNENEGLQLTELSSYVEFMLSQRRNVQNRVRVKKIPTPIGSEYEIDVAFSDLSDLYEGFVISKARGGIYLKTDDLLLVGTQAWVTIRIESEHLRFRFNAKVVWSTAKAMGTIPPGLGLKFSDLKARDREIIEAFVDGRGDPQSLRQISTLVPH
;
A
#
# COMPACT_ATOMS: atom_id res chain seq x y z
N MET A 1 6.76 -0.77 23.16
CA MET A 1 5.84 -0.32 22.09
C MET A 1 4.57 -1.11 22.25
N GLU A 2 3.49 -0.45 22.62
CA GLU A 2 2.16 -1.04 22.71
C GLU A 2 1.63 -1.25 21.28
N ILE A 3 1.17 -2.45 20.94
CA ILE A 3 0.63 -2.74 19.61
C ILE A 3 -0.82 -2.25 19.59
N ARG A 4 -1.10 -1.14 18.92
CA ARG A 4 -2.44 -0.55 18.88
C ARG A 4 -3.19 -0.88 17.61
N ASN A 5 -2.48 -1.21 16.54
CA ASN A 5 -3.04 -1.58 15.25
C ASN A 5 -2.12 -2.57 14.50
N LEU A 6 -2.58 -3.07 13.35
CA LEU A 6 -1.81 -4.02 12.52
C LEU A 6 -0.49 -3.41 12.04
N TYR A 7 -0.44 -2.13 11.68
CA TYR A 7 0.79 -1.49 11.24
C TYR A 7 1.85 -1.41 12.36
N ASP A 8 1.46 -1.15 13.61
CA ASP A 8 2.39 -1.20 14.76
C ASP A 8 2.98 -2.62 14.93
N ALA A 9 2.14 -3.66 14.75
CA ALA A 9 2.59 -5.05 14.78
C ALA A 9 3.59 -5.34 13.64
N VAL A 10 3.34 -4.81 12.44
CA VAL A 10 4.26 -4.92 11.29
C VAL A 10 5.60 -4.25 11.61
N GLN A 11 5.59 -3.02 12.15
CA GLN A 11 6.81 -2.32 12.54
C GLN A 11 7.60 -3.13 13.58
N LYS A 12 6.93 -3.65 14.62
CA LYS A 12 7.60 -4.45 15.65
C LYS A 12 8.17 -5.75 15.10
N ARG A 13 7.41 -6.45 14.26
CA ARG A 13 7.84 -7.69 13.61
C ARG A 13 9.12 -7.43 12.79
N ARG A 14 9.12 -6.37 11.99
CA ARG A 14 10.26 -5.98 11.15
C ARG A 14 11.48 -5.57 11.97
N GLU A 15 11.28 -4.93 13.12
CA GLU A 15 12.36 -4.64 14.08
C GLU A 15 13.03 -5.93 14.58
N LEU A 16 12.25 -6.92 15.01
CA LEU A 16 12.75 -8.21 15.49
C LEU A 16 13.41 -9.03 14.36
N GLU A 17 12.83 -9.04 13.16
CA GLU A 17 13.44 -9.70 11.98
C GLU A 17 14.84 -9.15 11.68
N ARG A 18 15.06 -7.84 11.84
CA ARG A 18 16.39 -7.22 11.67
C ARG A 18 17.35 -7.63 12.78
N LYS A 19 16.90 -7.64 14.04
CA LYS A 19 17.72 -8.10 15.17
C LYS A 19 18.14 -9.56 15.03
N LYS A 20 17.29 -10.41 14.44
CA LYS A 20 17.64 -11.80 14.09
C LYS A 20 18.87 -11.86 13.18
N SER A 21 19.08 -10.87 12.32
CA SER A 21 20.25 -10.79 11.44
C SER A 21 21.54 -10.31 12.15
N SER A 22 21.47 -9.59 13.27
CA SER A 22 22.59 -9.34 14.23
C SER A 22 22.10 -8.43 15.37
N PRO A 23 22.28 -8.74 16.69
CA PRO A 23 23.09 -9.79 17.34
C PRO A 23 22.39 -11.16 17.53
N GLY A 24 21.24 -11.40 16.89
CA GLY A 24 20.37 -12.54 17.16
C GLY A 24 19.26 -12.19 18.15
N LEU A 25 18.23 -13.03 18.22
CA LEU A 25 17.11 -12.85 19.15
C LEU A 25 17.33 -13.70 20.40
N ASN A 26 16.94 -13.17 21.56
CA ASN A 26 16.75 -14.03 22.74
C ASN A 26 15.45 -14.86 22.61
N GLU A 27 15.24 -15.83 23.50
CA GLU A 27 14.08 -16.73 23.48
C GLU A 27 12.73 -15.98 23.49
N ASN A 28 12.59 -14.99 24.38
CA ASN A 28 11.38 -14.17 24.47
C ASN A 28 11.14 -13.37 23.19
N GLU A 29 12.19 -12.79 22.61
CA GLU A 29 12.09 -12.07 21.34
C GLU A 29 11.76 -13.01 20.16
N GLY A 30 12.25 -14.25 20.20
CA GLY A 30 11.92 -15.28 19.20
C GLY A 30 10.45 -15.73 19.27
N LEU A 31 9.93 -15.94 20.48
CA LEU A 31 8.51 -16.20 20.71
C LEU A 31 7.66 -15.01 20.25
N GLN A 32 8.03 -13.79 20.66
CA GLN A 32 7.33 -12.58 20.26
C GLN A 32 7.31 -12.39 18.74
N LEU A 33 8.42 -12.67 18.04
CA LEU A 33 8.45 -12.62 16.57
C LEU A 33 7.48 -13.61 15.94
N THR A 34 7.38 -14.81 16.51
CA THR A 34 6.45 -15.86 16.04
C THR A 34 5.00 -15.41 16.23
N GLU A 35 4.65 -14.93 17.42
CA GLU A 35 3.31 -14.41 17.74
C GLU A 35 2.92 -13.23 16.83
N LEU A 36 3.83 -12.27 16.65
CA LEU A 36 3.62 -11.13 15.76
C LEU A 36 3.42 -11.55 14.31
N SER A 37 4.12 -12.59 13.86
CA SER A 37 3.97 -13.10 12.49
C SER A 37 2.58 -13.70 12.30
N SER A 38 2.15 -14.57 13.22
CA SER A 38 0.80 -15.15 13.21
C SER A 38 -0.29 -14.08 13.31
N TYR A 39 -0.11 -13.08 14.18
CA TYR A 39 -1.05 -11.96 14.32
C TYR A 39 -1.16 -11.15 13.03
N VAL A 40 -0.03 -10.76 12.42
CA VAL A 40 -0.02 -10.00 11.16
C VAL A 40 -0.71 -10.78 10.04
N GLU A 41 -0.40 -12.07 9.88
CA GLU A 41 -1.04 -12.91 8.86
C GLU A 41 -2.54 -13.06 9.09
N PHE A 42 -2.95 -13.31 10.33
CA PHE A 42 -4.35 -13.40 10.71
C PHE A 42 -5.09 -12.10 10.40
N MET A 43 -4.56 -10.95 10.83
CA MET A 43 -5.21 -9.65 10.62
C MET A 43 -5.28 -9.26 9.12
N LEU A 44 -4.24 -9.57 8.33
CA LEU A 44 -4.30 -9.40 6.88
C LEU A 44 -5.37 -10.30 6.25
N SER A 45 -5.56 -11.53 6.75
CA SER A 45 -6.61 -12.42 6.24
C SER A 45 -8.03 -11.88 6.48
N GLN A 46 -8.27 -11.21 7.61
CA GLN A 46 -9.57 -10.61 7.95
C GLN A 46 -9.92 -9.43 7.04
N ARG A 47 -8.91 -8.73 6.49
CA ARG A 47 -9.10 -7.53 5.65
C ARG A 47 -9.30 -7.81 4.17
N ARG A 48 -9.16 -9.07 3.72
CA ARG A 48 -9.28 -9.44 2.29
C ARG A 48 -10.59 -9.02 1.63
N ASN A 49 -11.68 -8.99 2.38
CA ASN A 49 -13.01 -8.66 1.86
C ASN A 49 -13.38 -7.17 2.02
N VAL A 50 -12.50 -6.36 2.59
CA VAL A 50 -12.73 -4.91 2.72
C VAL A 50 -12.37 -4.25 1.40
N GLN A 51 -13.37 -3.75 0.68
CA GLN A 51 -13.13 -2.94 -0.54
C GLN A 51 -12.62 -1.55 -0.17
N ASN A 52 -11.73 -1.03 -1.01
CA ASN A 52 -11.30 0.36 -0.89
C ASN A 52 -12.36 1.27 -1.51
N ARG A 53 -12.56 2.46 -0.91
CA ARG A 53 -13.44 3.47 -1.50
C ARG A 53 -12.70 4.17 -2.63
N VAL A 54 -12.81 3.61 -3.82
CA VAL A 54 -12.19 4.13 -5.05
C VAL A 54 -13.21 4.98 -5.82
N ARG A 55 -12.74 6.06 -6.41
CA ARG A 55 -13.46 6.86 -7.40
C ARG A 55 -12.56 7.06 -8.59
N VAL A 56 -13.04 6.65 -9.76
CA VAL A 56 -12.34 6.84 -11.02
C VAL A 56 -13.00 7.96 -11.80
N LYS A 57 -12.20 8.95 -12.20
CA LYS A 57 -12.63 10.04 -13.08
C LYS A 57 -11.86 9.94 -14.38
N LYS A 58 -12.60 9.84 -15.49
CA LYS A 58 -12.06 9.93 -16.85
C LYS A 58 -12.10 11.38 -17.31
N ILE A 59 -10.97 11.90 -17.76
CA ILE A 59 -10.80 13.27 -18.26
C ILE A 59 -10.51 13.18 -19.76
N PRO A 60 -11.44 13.60 -20.64
CA PRO A 60 -11.17 13.66 -22.08
C PRO A 60 -10.04 14.65 -22.38
N THR A 61 -9.10 14.26 -23.26
CA THR A 61 -8.03 15.13 -23.74
C THR A 61 -8.01 15.11 -25.28
N PRO A 62 -7.41 16.12 -25.95
CA PRO A 62 -7.38 16.17 -27.42
C PRO A 62 -6.74 14.95 -28.09
N ILE A 63 -5.85 14.24 -27.38
CA ILE A 63 -5.13 13.06 -27.85
C ILE A 63 -5.58 11.75 -27.19
N GLY A 64 -6.64 11.77 -26.39
CA GLY A 64 -7.16 10.56 -25.73
C GLY A 64 -7.93 10.81 -24.45
N SER A 65 -7.54 10.15 -23.37
CA SER A 65 -8.13 10.35 -22.05
C SER A 65 -7.11 10.15 -20.95
N GLU A 66 -7.12 11.04 -19.98
CA GLU A 66 -6.42 10.88 -18.72
C GLU A 66 -7.38 10.32 -17.67
N TYR A 67 -6.81 9.68 -16.65
CA TYR A 67 -7.57 9.11 -15.55
C TYR A 67 -7.07 9.67 -14.23
N GLU A 68 -7.99 10.06 -13.37
CA GLU A 68 -7.71 10.34 -11.97
C GLU A 68 -8.37 9.25 -11.13
N ILE A 69 -7.59 8.65 -10.22
CA ILE A 69 -8.06 7.67 -9.25
C ILE A 69 -7.94 8.31 -7.88
N ASP A 70 -9.06 8.52 -7.20
CA ASP A 70 -9.08 8.92 -5.80
C ASP A 70 -9.46 7.72 -4.96
N VAL A 71 -8.58 7.31 -4.05
CA VAL A 71 -8.82 6.17 -3.15
C VAL A 71 -8.72 6.62 -1.70
N ALA A 72 -9.72 6.23 -0.91
CA ALA A 72 -9.69 6.35 0.54
C ALA A 72 -9.45 4.96 1.17
N PHE A 73 -8.40 4.90 1.99
CA PHE A 73 -8.12 3.83 2.93
C PHE A 73 -8.61 4.25 4.31
N SER A 74 -9.17 3.32 5.07
CA SER A 74 -9.68 3.60 6.41
C SER A 74 -8.52 3.96 7.35
N ASP A 75 -7.44 3.16 7.26
CA ASP A 75 -6.25 3.27 8.10
C ASP A 75 -4.96 2.85 7.35
N LEU A 76 -3.81 2.98 8.01
CA LEU A 76 -2.51 2.55 7.49
C LEU A 76 -2.41 1.06 7.19
N SER A 77 -3.25 0.25 7.83
CA SER A 77 -3.25 -1.20 7.69
C SER A 77 -3.86 -1.61 6.34
N ASP A 78 -4.93 -0.95 5.90
CA ASP A 78 -5.50 -1.14 4.57
C ASP A 78 -4.51 -0.70 3.47
N LEU A 79 -3.77 0.41 3.70
CA LEU A 79 -2.73 0.87 2.79
C LEU A 79 -1.59 -0.16 2.68
N TYR A 80 -1.11 -0.65 3.82
CA TYR A 80 -0.05 -1.65 3.88
C TYR A 80 -0.43 -2.95 3.16
N GLU A 81 -1.66 -3.44 3.35
CA GLU A 81 -2.17 -4.61 2.64
C GLU A 81 -2.11 -4.42 1.11
N GLY A 82 -2.53 -3.24 0.61
CA GLY A 82 -2.46 -2.90 -0.81
C GLY A 82 -1.03 -2.98 -1.35
N PHE A 83 -0.04 -2.52 -0.60
CA PHE A 83 1.37 -2.65 -0.99
C PHE A 83 1.87 -4.09 -0.94
N VAL A 84 1.48 -4.88 0.06
CA VAL A 84 1.88 -6.29 0.18
C VAL A 84 1.42 -7.08 -1.04
N ILE A 85 0.17 -6.90 -1.50
CA ILE A 85 -0.38 -7.61 -2.66
C ILE A 85 0.40 -7.28 -3.95
N SER A 86 0.82 -6.02 -4.11
CA SER A 86 1.53 -5.55 -5.32
C SER A 86 3.05 -5.38 -5.15
N LYS A 87 3.64 -5.87 -4.05
CA LYS A 87 5.08 -5.66 -3.74
C LYS A 87 6.00 -6.10 -4.88
N ALA A 88 5.76 -7.30 -5.42
CA ALA A 88 6.55 -7.86 -6.52
C ALA A 88 6.45 -7.07 -7.84
N ARG A 89 5.43 -6.20 -7.97
CA ARG A 89 5.17 -5.39 -9.17
C ARG A 89 5.63 -3.94 -9.02
N GLY A 90 6.17 -3.56 -7.85
CA GLY A 90 6.65 -2.20 -7.57
C GLY A 90 5.51 -1.19 -7.53
N GLY A 91 4.45 -1.50 -6.79
CA GLY A 91 3.20 -0.76 -6.87
C GLY A 91 2.23 -1.03 -5.72
N ILE A 92 0.99 -0.59 -5.88
CA ILE A 92 -0.10 -0.77 -4.93
C ILE A 92 -1.28 -1.49 -5.57
N TYR A 93 -1.94 -2.36 -4.81
CA TYR A 93 -3.21 -2.95 -5.19
C TYR A 93 -4.37 -2.15 -4.61
N LEU A 94 -5.38 -1.83 -5.44
CA LEU A 94 -6.64 -1.21 -5.03
C LEU A 94 -7.77 -2.23 -5.17
N LYS A 95 -8.43 -2.58 -4.07
CA LYS A 95 -9.59 -3.47 -4.01
C LYS A 95 -10.82 -2.69 -4.45
N THR A 96 -11.29 -2.90 -5.68
CA THR A 96 -12.38 -2.10 -6.28
C THR A 96 -13.07 -2.86 -7.41
N ASP A 97 -14.35 -2.56 -7.62
CA ASP A 97 -15.10 -3.00 -8.79
C ASP A 97 -15.02 -1.98 -9.96
N ASP A 98 -14.53 -0.77 -9.70
CA ASP A 98 -14.27 0.26 -10.71
C ASP A 98 -12.97 -0.05 -11.45
N LEU A 99 -13.05 -0.99 -12.39
CA LEU A 99 -11.88 -1.49 -13.11
C LEU A 99 -11.47 -0.61 -14.28
N LEU A 100 -10.17 -0.52 -14.48
CA LEU A 100 -9.53 0.09 -15.64
C LEU A 100 -8.82 -0.96 -16.49
N LEU A 101 -8.60 -0.63 -17.77
CA LEU A 101 -7.84 -1.46 -18.68
C LEU A 101 -6.36 -1.48 -18.29
N VAL A 102 -5.72 -2.65 -18.44
CA VAL A 102 -4.26 -2.75 -18.32
C VAL A 102 -3.61 -1.84 -19.36
N GLY A 103 -2.62 -1.08 -18.95
CA GLY A 103 -1.98 -0.07 -19.80
C GLY A 103 -2.40 1.36 -19.46
N THR A 104 -3.56 1.56 -18.85
CA THR A 104 -4.07 2.89 -18.48
C THR A 104 -3.10 3.60 -17.53
N GLN A 105 -2.73 4.83 -17.89
CA GLN A 105 -1.99 5.76 -17.03
C GLN A 105 -2.99 6.58 -16.22
N ALA A 106 -2.71 6.76 -14.94
CA ALA A 106 -3.56 7.53 -14.06
C ALA A 106 -2.77 8.31 -13.00
N TRP A 107 -3.29 9.47 -12.66
CA TRP A 107 -2.92 10.17 -11.44
C TRP A 107 -3.69 9.57 -10.26
N VAL A 108 -2.98 9.06 -9.27
CA VAL A 108 -3.57 8.40 -8.11
C VAL A 108 -3.41 9.31 -6.89
N THR A 109 -4.53 9.66 -6.26
CA THR A 109 -4.55 10.31 -4.95
C THR A 109 -4.94 9.29 -3.90
N ILE A 110 -4.03 9.05 -2.95
CA ILE A 110 -4.30 8.23 -1.77
C ILE A 110 -4.70 9.15 -0.62
N ARG A 111 -5.78 8.79 0.07
CA ARG A 111 -6.22 9.37 1.34
C ARG A 111 -6.27 8.27 2.39
N ILE A 112 -5.78 8.57 3.59
CA ILE A 112 -5.91 7.68 4.75
C ILE A 112 -6.72 8.43 5.80
N GLU A 113 -7.90 7.92 6.12
CA GLU A 113 -8.92 8.65 6.87
C GLU A 113 -8.52 8.86 8.33
N SER A 114 -8.04 7.83 9.02
CA SER A 114 -7.68 7.91 10.46
C SER A 114 -6.50 8.83 10.76
N GLU A 115 -5.53 8.98 9.86
CA GLU A 115 -4.32 9.78 10.09
C GLU A 115 -4.39 11.15 9.41
N HIS A 116 -5.48 11.46 8.72
CA HIS A 116 -5.63 12.66 7.89
C HIS A 116 -4.44 12.83 6.92
N LEU A 117 -4.00 11.71 6.32
CA LEU A 117 -2.87 11.65 5.40
C LEU A 117 -3.36 11.67 3.96
N ARG A 118 -2.61 12.37 3.09
CA ARG A 118 -2.88 12.42 1.66
C ARG A 118 -1.58 12.54 0.88
N PHE A 119 -1.47 11.82 -0.23
CA PHE A 119 -0.40 11.97 -1.19
C PHE A 119 -0.85 11.58 -2.61
N ARG A 120 -0.08 12.02 -3.62
CA ARG A 120 -0.41 11.81 -5.04
C ARG A 120 0.81 11.34 -5.82
N PHE A 121 0.60 10.40 -6.74
CA PHE A 121 1.62 9.86 -7.65
C PHE A 121 1.04 9.49 -9.01
N ASN A 122 1.89 9.32 -10.02
CA ASN A 122 1.51 8.70 -11.29
C ASN A 122 1.66 7.18 -11.22
N ALA A 123 0.74 6.46 -11.86
CA ALA A 123 0.82 5.02 -11.96
C ALA A 123 0.21 4.49 -13.26
N LYS A 124 0.66 3.29 -13.63
CA LYS A 124 0.13 2.50 -14.74
C LYS A 124 -0.62 1.28 -14.21
N VAL A 125 -1.80 1.01 -14.73
CA VAL A 125 -2.51 -0.25 -14.49
C VAL A 125 -1.72 -1.40 -15.12
N VAL A 126 -1.20 -2.31 -14.30
CA VAL A 126 -0.46 -3.50 -14.74
C VAL A 126 -1.21 -4.79 -14.48
N TRP A 127 -2.29 -4.72 -13.70
CA TRP A 127 -3.16 -5.84 -13.42
C TRP A 127 -4.57 -5.35 -13.15
N SER A 128 -5.57 -6.07 -13.65
CA SER A 128 -6.99 -5.80 -13.44
C SER A 128 -7.69 -7.14 -13.33
N THR A 129 -8.49 -7.34 -12.29
CA THR A 129 -9.24 -8.58 -12.09
C THR A 129 -10.66 -8.30 -11.61
N ALA A 130 -11.64 -8.81 -12.35
CA ALA A 130 -13.06 -8.65 -12.04
C ALA A 130 -13.61 -9.71 -11.08
N LYS A 131 -12.83 -10.74 -10.79
CA LYS A 131 -13.19 -11.81 -9.86
C LYS A 131 -12.05 -12.05 -8.89
N ALA A 132 -12.39 -12.53 -7.70
CA ALA A 132 -11.39 -12.96 -6.75
C ALA A 132 -10.54 -14.08 -7.37
N MET A 133 -9.22 -13.97 -7.23
CA MET A 133 -8.26 -14.99 -7.65
C MET A 133 -7.53 -15.52 -6.42
N GLY A 134 -7.97 -16.69 -5.93
CA GLY A 134 -7.49 -17.26 -4.69
C GLY A 134 -7.80 -16.33 -3.51
N THR A 135 -6.76 -15.76 -2.91
CA THR A 135 -6.88 -14.85 -1.76
C THR A 135 -6.95 -13.37 -2.14
N ILE A 136 -6.82 -13.04 -3.43
CA ILE A 136 -6.77 -11.66 -3.91
C ILE A 136 -8.16 -11.25 -4.43
N PRO A 137 -8.81 -10.23 -3.85
CA PRO A 137 -10.14 -9.79 -4.26
C PRO A 137 -10.12 -9.03 -5.60
N PRO A 138 -11.29 -8.78 -6.22
CA PRO A 138 -11.40 -7.89 -7.39
C PRO A 138 -10.69 -6.55 -7.18
N GLY A 139 -10.06 -6.03 -8.24
CA GLY A 139 -9.29 -4.79 -8.12
C GLY A 139 -8.27 -4.52 -9.22
N LEU A 140 -7.42 -3.54 -8.92
CA LEU A 140 -6.40 -3.00 -9.81
C LEU A 140 -5.02 -3.07 -9.17
N GLY A 141 -4.06 -3.68 -9.87
CA GLY A 141 -2.64 -3.55 -9.57
C GLY A 141 -2.07 -2.35 -10.33
N LEU A 142 -1.58 -1.35 -9.58
CA LEU A 142 -1.01 -0.12 -10.11
C LEU A 142 0.50 -0.11 -9.88
N LYS A 143 1.29 -0.04 -10.95
CA LYS A 143 2.74 0.15 -10.87
C LYS A 143 3.07 1.64 -10.87
N PHE A 144 3.96 2.07 -9.98
CA PHE A 144 4.38 3.46 -9.95
C PHE A 144 5.06 3.90 -11.25
N SER A 145 4.66 5.05 -11.78
CA SER A 145 5.27 5.73 -12.92
C SER A 145 6.00 6.97 -12.41
N ASP A 146 7.25 7.17 -12.83
CA ASP A 146 8.02 8.40 -12.60
C ASP A 146 8.19 8.82 -11.12
N LEU A 147 8.22 7.84 -10.22
CA LEU A 147 8.43 8.09 -8.80
C LEU A 147 9.88 8.51 -8.53
N LYS A 148 10.08 9.65 -7.88
CA LYS A 148 11.41 10.14 -7.48
C LYS A 148 12.07 9.15 -6.53
N ALA A 149 13.40 9.08 -6.53
CA ALA A 149 14.16 8.19 -5.65
C ALA A 149 13.77 8.37 -4.15
N ARG A 150 13.62 9.64 -3.72
CA ARG A 150 13.15 9.98 -2.37
C ARG A 150 11.76 9.43 -2.07
N ASP A 151 10.79 9.62 -2.96
CA ASP A 151 9.42 9.13 -2.76
C ASP A 151 9.40 7.60 -2.68
N ARG A 152 10.27 6.95 -3.47
CA ARG A 152 10.39 5.48 -3.49
C ARG A 152 10.93 5.00 -2.15
N GLU A 153 11.97 5.66 -1.64
CA GLU A 153 12.53 5.35 -0.32
C GLU A 153 11.50 5.53 0.80
N ILE A 154 10.66 6.57 0.74
CA ILE A 154 9.58 6.77 1.72
C ILE A 154 8.58 5.60 1.69
N ILE A 155 8.13 5.20 0.50
CA ILE A 155 7.19 4.08 0.34
C ILE A 155 7.83 2.77 0.79
N GLU A 156 9.07 2.49 0.38
CA GLU A 156 9.80 1.29 0.77
C GLU A 156 10.04 1.23 2.28
N ALA A 157 10.42 2.35 2.90
CA ALA A 157 10.56 2.45 4.35
C ALA A 157 9.22 2.17 5.05
N PHE A 158 8.10 2.67 4.53
CA PHE A 158 6.76 2.37 5.06
C PHE A 158 6.45 0.86 4.96
N VAL A 159 6.65 0.25 3.79
CA VAL A 159 6.37 -1.18 3.54
C VAL A 159 7.30 -2.11 4.33
N ASP A 160 8.53 -1.69 4.59
CA ASP A 160 9.49 -2.44 5.40
C ASP A 160 9.30 -2.20 6.91
N GLY A 161 8.31 -1.40 7.33
CA GLY A 161 8.07 -1.06 8.73
C GLY A 161 9.26 -0.32 9.36
N ARG A 162 9.97 0.48 8.56
CA ARG A 162 11.12 1.32 8.98
C ARG A 162 10.79 2.81 9.02
N GLY A 163 9.82 3.24 8.23
CA GLY A 163 9.45 4.64 8.07
C GLY A 163 8.38 5.09 9.07
N ASP A 164 8.42 6.38 9.40
CA ASP A 164 7.29 7.07 10.00
C ASP A 164 6.18 7.26 8.95
N PRO A 165 4.95 6.77 9.18
CA PRO A 165 3.82 7.00 8.29
C PRO A 165 3.58 8.47 7.92
N GLN A 166 3.94 9.43 8.78
CA GLN A 166 3.80 10.86 8.45
C GLN A 166 4.72 11.28 7.30
N SER A 167 5.80 10.55 7.02
CA SER A 167 6.67 10.79 5.86
C SER A 167 5.93 10.61 4.53
N LEU A 168 4.84 9.83 4.50
CA LEU A 168 4.02 9.66 3.29
C LEU A 168 3.43 10.99 2.78
N ARG A 169 3.20 11.99 3.66
CA ARG A 169 2.74 13.34 3.27
C ARG A 169 3.70 14.05 2.32
N GLN A 170 4.98 13.68 2.36
CA GLN A 170 6.03 14.30 1.58
C GLN A 170 6.06 13.76 0.15
N ILE A 171 5.36 12.65 -0.13
CA ILE A 171 5.25 12.09 -1.47
C ILE A 171 4.44 13.07 -2.32
N SER A 172 5.12 13.67 -3.28
CA SER A 172 4.48 14.50 -4.29
C SER A 172 5.27 14.38 -5.59
N THR A 173 4.65 13.73 -6.58
CA THR A 173 5.05 14.00 -7.95
C THR A 173 4.56 15.40 -8.29
N LEU A 174 5.51 16.31 -8.53
CA LEU A 174 5.23 17.62 -9.10
C LEU A 174 4.40 17.39 -10.36
N VAL A 175 3.19 17.93 -10.39
CA VAL A 175 2.45 18.11 -11.63
C VAL A 175 3.22 19.20 -12.38
N PRO A 176 3.76 18.96 -13.59
CA PRO A 176 4.05 20.08 -14.46
C PRO A 176 2.68 20.72 -14.74
N HIS A 177 2.46 21.92 -14.20
CA HIS A 177 1.36 22.78 -14.60
C HIS A 177 1.45 23.09 -16.09
#